data_AF-A0A7K3L6D2-F1
#
_entry.id   AF-A0A7K3L6D2-F1
#
_cell.length_a   1.000
_cell.length_b   1.000
_cell.length_c   1.000
_cell.angle_alpha   90.00
_cell.angle_beta   90.00
_cell.angle_gamma   90.00
#
_symmetry.space_group_name_H-M   'P 1'
#
loop_
_entity.id
_entity.type
_entity.pdbx_description
1 polymer ?
#
loop_
_entity_poly.entity_id
_entity_poly.type
_entity_poly.pdbx_seq_one_letter_code
_entity_poly.pdbx_strand_id
1 'polypeptide(L)' 'MDRIEQLPVSDWTDQDLLTKDEARERLVAEIGRCRTRLDELKATDSDESEMRLLTRRLAAMESIADEYNDYLDGK' A
#
# COMPACT_ATOMS: atom_id res chain seq x y z
N MET A 1 -14.95 -33.71 -31.60
CA MET A 1 -15.44 -32.35 -31.30
C MET A 1 -15.29 -32.17 -29.81
N ASP A 2 -14.10 -31.76 -29.38
CA ASP A 2 -13.88 -31.44 -27.96
C ASP A 2 -14.56 -30.11 -27.63
N ARG A 3 -15.47 -30.17 -26.67
CA ARG A 3 -16.23 -29.03 -26.19
C ARG A 3 -15.32 -28.29 -25.23
N ILE A 4 -14.81 -27.13 -25.66
CA ILE A 4 -14.05 -26.23 -24.78
C ILE A 4 -14.98 -25.85 -23.63
N GLU A 5 -14.71 -26.36 -22.43
CA GLU A 5 -15.37 -25.88 -21.21
C GLU A 5 -14.95 -24.43 -21.01
N GLN A 6 -15.90 -23.51 -21.20
CA GLN A 6 -15.74 -22.11 -20.83
C GLN A 6 -15.58 -22.07 -19.30
N LEU A 7 -14.42 -21.60 -18.82
CA LEU A 7 -14.23 -21.32 -17.40
C LEU A 7 -15.33 -20.34 -16.94
N PRO A 8 -15.91 -20.54 -15.74
CA PRO A 8 -16.88 -19.58 -15.20
C PRO A 8 -16.24 -18.19 -15.17
N VAL A 9 -17.02 -17.18 -15.58
CA VAL A 9 -16.64 -15.77 -15.60
C VAL A 9 -15.87 -15.48 -14.31
N SER A 10 -14.63 -15.01 -14.45
CA SER A 10 -13.74 -14.83 -13.31
C SER A 10 -14.38 -13.88 -12.31
N ASP A 11 -14.65 -14.34 -11.08
CA ASP A 11 -15.14 -13.54 -9.94
C ASP A 11 -14.24 -12.31 -9.61
N TRP A 12 -13.13 -12.12 -10.32
CA TRP A 12 -12.27 -10.94 -10.23
C TRP A 12 -12.85 -9.69 -10.89
N THR A 13 -13.86 -9.79 -11.77
CA THR A 13 -14.44 -8.61 -12.42
C THR A 13 -15.37 -7.77 -11.53
N ASP A 14 -15.82 -8.31 -10.39
CA ASP A 14 -16.63 -7.57 -9.41
C ASP A 14 -15.78 -6.84 -8.35
N GLN A 15 -14.45 -6.91 -8.47
CA GLN A 15 -13.54 -6.19 -7.59
C GLN A 15 -13.37 -4.77 -8.09
N ASP A 16 -13.72 -3.78 -7.25
CA ASP A 16 -13.42 -2.37 -7.52
C ASP A 16 -11.90 -2.18 -7.49
N LEU A 17 -11.27 -2.32 -8.66
CA LEU A 17 -9.83 -2.19 -8.82
C LEU A 17 -9.46 -0.72 -8.74
N LEU A 18 -8.58 -0.39 -7.81
CA LEU A 18 -8.05 0.95 -7.70
C LEU A 18 -7.20 1.29 -8.92
N THR A 19 -7.41 2.49 -9.45
CA THR A 19 -6.40 3.10 -10.32
C THR A 19 -5.11 3.33 -9.54
N LYS A 20 -3.99 3.46 -10.24
CA LYS A 20 -2.70 3.72 -9.60
C LYS A 20 -2.67 5.03 -8.80
N ASP A 21 -3.40 6.04 -9.27
CA ASP A 21 -3.54 7.32 -8.56
C ASP A 21 -4.31 7.14 -7.24
N GLU A 22 -5.44 6.44 -7.29
CA GLU A 22 -6.25 6.09 -6.11
C GLU A 22 -5.52 5.20 -5.11
N ALA A 23 -4.68 4.29 -5.59
CA ALA A 23 -3.79 3.49 -4.76
C ALA A 23 -2.71 4.36 -4.10
N ARG A 24 -2.10 5.28 -4.85
CA ARG A 24 -1.10 6.24 -4.33
C ARG A 24 -1.71 7.10 -3.23
N GLU A 25 -2.88 7.68 -3.44
CA GLU A 25 -3.53 8.55 -2.45
C GLU A 25 -3.80 7.83 -1.14
N ARG A 26 -4.35 6.61 -1.22
CA ARG A 26 -4.59 5.77 -0.04
C ARG A 26 -3.29 5.41 0.69
N LEU A 27 -2.23 5.11 -0.07
CA LEU A 27 -0.91 4.82 0.49
C LEU A 27 -0.31 6.02 1.21
N VAL A 28 -0.35 7.21 0.60
CA VAL A 28 0.13 8.47 1.22
C VAL A 28 -0.63 8.77 2.51
N ALA A 29 -1.94 8.57 2.53
CA ALA A 29 -2.74 8.73 3.75
C ALA A 29 -2.32 7.75 4.86
N GLU A 30 -2.02 6.50 4.52
CA GLU A 30 -1.53 5.50 5.48
C GLU A 30 -0.13 5.82 5.99
N ILE A 31 0.77 6.28 5.12
CA ILE A 31 2.10 6.79 5.51
C ILE A 31 1.96 7.90 6.56
N GLY A 32 1.05 8.85 6.32
CA GLY A 32 0.75 9.92 7.28
C GLY A 32 0.32 9.38 8.65
N ARG A 33 -0.62 8.42 8.68
CA ARG A 33 -1.06 7.78 9.94
C ARG A 33 0.07 7.06 10.66
N CYS A 34 0.90 6.32 9.92
CA CYS A 34 2.03 5.59 10.48
C CYS A 34 3.13 6.53 11.01
N ARG A 35 3.39 7.67 10.35
CA ARG A 35 4.31 8.69 10.86
C ARG A 35 3.81 9.28 12.19
N THR A 36 2.53 9.66 12.27
CA THR A 36 1.93 10.13 13.52
C THR A 36 2.06 9.09 14.63
N ARG A 37 1.74 7.82 14.34
CA ARG A 37 1.87 6.73 15.32
C ARG A 37 3.31 6.53 15.79
N LEU A 38 4.29 6.64 14.88
CA LEU A 38 5.70 6.53 15.24
C LEU A 38 6.14 7.68 16.15
N ASP A 39 5.63 8.90 15.91
CA ASP A 39 5.94 10.05 16.75
C ASP A 39 5.30 9.94 18.14
N GLU A 40 4.08 9.42 18.24
CA GLU A 40 3.45 9.06 19.51
C GLU A 40 4.29 8.05 20.30
N LEU A 41 4.74 6.97 19.66
CA LEU A 41 5.56 5.94 20.29
C LEU A 41 6.90 6.48 20.81
N LYS A 42 7.54 7.38 20.05
CA LYS A 42 8.77 8.06 20.47
C LYS A 42 8.52 8.97 21.66
N ALA A 43 7.38 9.65 21.73
CA ALA A 43 7.04 10.55 22.82
C ALA A 43 6.78 9.81 24.14
N THR A 44 6.31 8.56 24.08
CA THR A 44 5.97 7.74 25.24
C THR A 44 7.07 6.77 25.66
N ASP A 45 8.27 6.85 25.08
CA ASP A 45 9.39 5.91 25.29
C ASP A 45 8.92 4.44 25.24
N SER A 46 8.08 4.15 24.23
CA SER A 46 7.41 2.86 24.09
C SER A 46 8.33 1.77 23.51
N ASP A 47 7.78 0.57 23.31
CA ASP A 47 8.54 -0.61 22.90
C ASP A 47 9.40 -0.35 21.65
N GLU A 48 10.72 -0.43 21.83
CA GLU A 48 11.70 -0.22 20.77
C GLU A 48 11.52 -1.20 19.59
N SER A 49 11.00 -2.40 19.87
CA SER A 49 10.69 -3.38 18.83
C SER A 49 9.51 -2.95 17.95
N GLU A 50 8.45 -2.38 18.54
CA GLU A 50 7.31 -1.80 17.81
C GLU A 50 7.78 -0.63 16.93
N MET A 51 8.59 0.28 17.49
CA MET A 51 9.16 1.42 16.75
C MET A 51 10.02 0.96 15.57
N ARG A 52 10.88 -0.05 15.74
CA ARG A 52 11.71 -0.59 14.66
C ARG A 52 10.87 -1.21 13.54
N LEU A 53 9.87 -2.01 13.90
CA LEU A 53 8.97 -2.64 12.93
C LEU A 53 8.18 -1.59 12.14
N LEU A 54 7.63 -0.59 12.83
CA LEU A 54 6.88 0.50 12.21
C LEU A 54 7.77 1.34 11.28
N THR A 55 9.00 1.64 11.70
CA THR A 55 9.99 2.36 10.88
C THR A 55 10.32 1.59 9.60
N ARG A 56 10.55 0.28 9.69
CA ARG A 56 10.79 -0.56 8.50
C ARG A 56 9.60 -0.57 7.55
N ARG A 57 8.38 -0.67 8.09
CA ARG A 57 7.15 -0.65 7.29
C ARG A 57 6.96 0.70 6.60
N LEU A 58 7.23 1.81 7.29
CA LEU A 58 7.20 3.14 6.71
C LEU A 58 8.14 3.27 5.52
N ALA A 59 9.41 2.86 5.67
CA ALA A 59 10.38 2.91 4.58
C ALA A 59 9.91 2.11 3.34
N ALA A 60 9.30 0.94 3.54
CA ALA A 60 8.73 0.16 2.44
C ALA A 60 7.55 0.86 1.77
N MET A 61 6.64 1.47 2.55
CA MET A 61 5.50 2.22 2.00
C MET A 61 5.96 3.46 1.23
N GLU A 62 6.96 4.18 1.74
CA GLU A 62 7.55 5.36 1.08
C GLU A 62 8.20 4.97 -0.25
N SER A 63 8.96 3.86 -0.29
CA SER A 63 9.52 3.32 -1.54
C SER A 63 8.45 3.03 -2.59
N ILE A 64 7.33 2.42 -2.20
CA ILE A 64 6.24 2.13 -3.14
C ILE A 64 5.51 3.41 -3.57
N ALA A 65 5.39 4.41 -2.68
CA ALA A 65 4.82 5.70 -3.04
C ALA A 65 5.69 6.41 -4.10
N ASP A 66 7.01 6.31 -3.99
CA ASP A 66 7.93 6.83 -5.00
C ASP A 66 7.78 6.11 -6.35
N GLU A 67 7.60 4.79 -6.36
CA GLU A 67 7.30 4.04 -7.59
C GLU A 67 5.98 4.49 -8.24
N TYR A 68 4.96 4.82 -7.45
CA TYR A 68 3.73 5.40 -7.99
C TYR A 68 3.94 6.81 -8.54
N ASN A 69 4.75 7.63 -7.89
CA ASN A 69 5.08 8.97 -8.37
C ASN A 69 5.80 8.89 -9.73
N ASP A 70 6.83 8.04 -9.84
CA ASP A 70 7.56 7.85 -11.10
C ASP A 70 6.62 7.37 -12.22
N TYR A 71 5.73 6.42 -11.93
CA TYR A 71 4.75 5.95 -12.91
C TYR A 71 3.80 7.06 -13.38
N LEU A 72 3.29 7.89 -12.46
CA LEU A 72 2.34 8.95 -12.79
C LEU A 72 2.99 10.15 -13.48
N ASP A 73 4.28 10.39 -13.19
CA ASP A 73 5.13 11.35 -13.90
C ASP A 73 5.55 10.86 -15.30
N GLY A 74 5.26 9.59 -15.64
CA GLY A 74 5.56 8.99 -16.93
C GLY A 74 7.02 8.58 -17.12
N LYS A 75 7.73 8.26 -16.04
CA LYS A 75 9.12 7.79 -16.04
C LYS A 75 9.26 6.28 -16.12
#